data_AF-A0A940TPF4-F1
#
_entry.id   AF-A0A940TPF4-F1
#
_cell.length_a   1.000
_cell.length_b   1.000
_cell.length_c   1.000
_cell.angle_alpha   90.00
_cell.angle_beta   90.00
_cell.angle_gamma   90.00
#
_symmetry.space_group_name_H-M   'P 1'
#
loop_
_entity.id
_entity.type
_entity.pdbx_description
1 polymer ?
#
loop_
_entity_poly.entity_id
_entity_poly.type
_entity_poly.pdbx_seq_one_letter_code
_entity_poly.pdbx_strand_id
1 'polypeptide(L)'
;MTVRAAVVQDSPIVFNREATLEKVHYLVSQGARQGAQLVVIPEAFVSAYPTGLDFGARLGLRTAKGRDDFRRYYESAVDVPGPACETLGKTARESNVLLVIGVCQGAR
;
A
#
# COMPACT_ATOMS: atom_id res chain seq x y z
N MET A 1 -15.48 4.90 -27.24
CA MET A 1 -14.33 5.43 -26.48
C MET A 1 -13.35 4.29 -26.23
N THR A 2 -12.06 4.59 -26.12
CA THR A 2 -11.00 3.62 -25.81
C THR A 2 -10.28 4.10 -24.55
N VAL A 3 -10.02 3.19 -23.61
CA VAL A 3 -9.28 3.48 -22.36
C VAL A 3 -8.06 2.60 -22.31
N ARG A 4 -6.89 3.16 -22.02
CA ARG A 4 -5.68 2.37 -21.71
C ARG A 4 -5.59 2.19 -20.20
N ALA A 5 -5.58 0.94 -19.73
CA ALA A 5 -5.34 0.58 -18.35
C ALA A 5 -3.95 -0.03 -18.16
N ALA A 6 -3.38 0.12 -16.97
CA ALA A 6 -2.17 -0.59 -16.53
C ALA A 6 -2.44 -1.33 -15.22
N VAL A 7 -1.87 -2.54 -15.12
CA VAL A 7 -1.84 -3.32 -13.87
C VAL A 7 -0.40 -3.37 -13.38
N VAL A 8 -0.20 -3.20 -12.07
CA VAL A 8 1.12 -3.21 -11.45
C VAL A 8 1.35 -4.57 -10.79
N GLN A 9 2.46 -5.22 -11.14
CA GLN A 9 2.95 -6.44 -10.49
C GLN A 9 4.31 -6.14 -9.86
N ASP A 10 4.29 -5.80 -8.57
CA ASP A 10 5.47 -5.43 -7.77
C ASP A 10 5.18 -5.71 -6.29
N SER A 11 6.17 -5.61 -5.40
CA SER A 11 6.01 -5.68 -3.95
C SER A 11 6.04 -4.30 -3.28
N PRO A 12 5.37 -4.12 -2.14
CA PRO A 12 5.55 -2.95 -1.29
C PRO A 12 6.84 -3.01 -0.45
N ILE A 13 7.08 -1.99 0.37
CA ILE A 13 8.15 -1.96 1.37
C ILE A 13 7.56 -2.40 2.72
N VAL A 14 7.95 -3.59 3.19
CA VAL A 14 7.29 -4.28 4.32
C VAL A 14 7.30 -3.44 5.61
N PHE A 15 6.11 -3.14 6.12
CA PHE A 15 5.86 -2.30 7.30
C PHE A 15 6.51 -0.91 7.24
N ASN A 16 6.63 -0.33 6.04
CA ASN A 16 6.99 1.07 5.84
C ASN A 16 5.98 1.70 4.86
N ARG A 17 5.05 2.49 5.40
CA ARG A 17 3.96 3.12 4.64
C ARG A 17 4.50 4.19 3.71
N GLU A 18 5.36 5.07 4.23
CA GLU A 18 5.88 6.25 3.55
C GLU A 18 6.73 5.86 2.33
N ALA A 19 7.70 4.95 2.49
CA ALA A 19 8.49 4.43 1.37
C ALA A 19 7.64 3.60 0.37
N THR A 20 6.54 2.99 0.82
CA THR A 20 5.59 2.34 -0.08
C THR A 20 4.78 3.36 -0.88
N LEU A 21 4.39 4.49 -0.28
CA LEU A 21 3.71 5.59 -0.98
C LEU A 21 4.62 6.25 -2.03
N GLU A 22 5.90 6.45 -1.72
CA GLU A 22 6.93 6.89 -2.70
C GLU A 22 7.07 5.89 -3.86
N LYS A 23 7.09 4.59 -3.56
CA LYS A 23 7.14 3.53 -4.58
C LYS A 23 5.88 3.51 -5.46
N VAL A 24 4.69 3.67 -4.87
CA VAL A 24 3.43 3.84 -5.61
C VAL A 24 3.49 5.09 -6.50
N HIS A 25 4.03 6.21 -6.00
CA HIS A 25 4.18 7.44 -6.78
C HIS A 25 5.02 7.23 -8.05
N TYR A 26 6.16 6.53 -7.97
CA TYR A 26 6.83 6.10 -9.21
C TYR A 26 5.92 5.20 -10.02
N LEU A 27 5.48 4.05 -9.51
CA LEU A 27 4.79 3.00 -10.29
C LEU A 27 3.60 3.56 -11.10
N VAL A 28 2.79 4.42 -10.50
CA VAL A 28 1.69 5.13 -11.18
C VAL A 28 2.23 6.07 -12.27
N SER A 29 3.26 6.85 -11.98
CA SER A 29 3.96 7.70 -12.96
C SER A 29 4.65 6.90 -14.09
N GLN A 30 5.19 5.69 -13.83
CA GLN A 30 5.80 4.84 -14.87
C GLN A 30 4.71 4.32 -15.83
N GLY A 31 3.49 4.09 -15.34
CA GLY A 31 2.32 3.72 -16.14
C GLY A 31 1.69 4.90 -16.89
N ALA A 32 1.55 6.07 -16.26
CA ALA A 32 1.04 7.29 -16.89
C ALA A 32 1.92 7.74 -18.08
N ARG A 33 3.26 7.62 -17.96
CA ARG A 33 4.22 7.82 -19.07
C ARG A 33 4.00 6.88 -20.27
N GLN A 34 3.30 5.76 -20.09
CA GLN A 34 2.91 4.84 -21.16
C GLN A 34 1.48 5.10 -21.68
N GLY A 35 0.88 6.24 -21.30
CA GLY A 35 -0.47 6.66 -21.70
C GLY A 35 -1.59 5.93 -20.98
N ALA A 36 -1.34 5.28 -19.84
CA ALA A 36 -2.39 4.70 -19.01
C ALA A 36 -3.26 5.80 -18.39
N GLN A 37 -4.58 5.57 -18.37
CA GLN A 37 -5.60 6.45 -17.79
C GLN A 37 -6.22 5.85 -16.52
N LEU A 38 -6.09 4.53 -16.36
CA LEU A 38 -6.42 3.76 -15.16
C LEU A 38 -5.18 2.97 -14.75
N VAL A 39 -4.80 3.04 -13.47
CA VAL A 39 -3.73 2.22 -12.89
C VAL A 39 -4.28 1.44 -11.71
N VAL A 40 -4.07 0.12 -11.71
CA VAL A 40 -4.48 -0.80 -10.63
C VAL A 40 -3.24 -1.35 -9.93
N ILE A 41 -3.16 -1.11 -8.62
CA ILE A 41 -2.14 -1.61 -7.70
C ILE A 41 -2.73 -2.82 -6.93
N PRO A 42 -1.93 -3.85 -6.56
CA PRO A 42 -2.42 -5.05 -5.88
C PRO A 42 -3.13 -4.85 -4.53
N GLU A 43 -3.70 -5.95 -4.04
CA GLU A 43 -4.26 -6.08 -2.68
C GLU A 43 -3.21 -5.78 -1.59
N ALA A 44 -3.65 -5.20 -0.47
CA ALA A 44 -2.85 -4.99 0.75
C ALA A 44 -1.46 -4.38 0.51
N PHE A 45 -1.31 -3.54 -0.53
CA PHE A 45 -0.02 -3.01 -0.95
C PHE A 45 0.55 -2.08 0.13
N VAL A 46 -0.25 -1.13 0.64
CA VAL A 46 0.19 -0.30 1.77
C VAL A 46 0.10 -1.11 3.07
N SER A 47 1.19 -1.07 3.86
CA SER A 47 1.55 -1.96 4.98
C SER A 47 2.16 -3.33 4.59
N ALA A 48 1.75 -3.90 3.46
CA ALA A 48 2.07 -5.26 2.97
C ALA A 48 1.28 -6.39 3.64
N TYR A 49 0.99 -7.45 2.87
CA TYR A 49 0.36 -8.67 3.37
C TYR A 49 1.38 -9.53 4.16
N PRO A 50 1.14 -9.86 5.45
CA PRO A 50 2.14 -10.47 6.34
C PRO A 50 2.28 -12.00 6.19
N THR A 51 2.47 -12.49 4.96
CA THR A 51 2.59 -13.94 4.66
C THR A 51 3.69 -14.60 5.48
N GLY A 52 3.34 -15.65 6.23
CA GLY A 52 4.28 -16.44 7.03
C GLY A 52 4.60 -15.89 8.43
N LEU A 53 4.08 -14.73 8.81
CA LEU A 53 4.23 -14.18 10.16
C LEU A 53 3.10 -14.67 11.08
N ASP A 54 3.47 -15.31 12.20
CA ASP A 54 2.53 -15.71 13.26
C ASP A 54 2.42 -14.67 14.39
N PHE A 55 3.13 -13.55 14.28
CA PHE A 55 3.35 -12.55 15.33
C PHE A 55 3.74 -13.15 16.69
N GLY A 56 4.44 -14.29 16.69
CA GLY A 56 4.85 -15.01 17.91
C GLY A 56 3.69 -15.41 18.83
N ALA A 57 2.48 -15.63 18.28
CA ALA A 57 1.22 -15.71 19.01
C ALA A 57 0.64 -17.13 19.17
N ARG A 58 1.48 -18.17 19.12
CA ARG A 58 1.09 -19.60 19.22
C ARG A 58 0.70 -20.01 20.64
N LEU A 59 -0.48 -20.63 20.82
CA LEU A 59 -0.94 -21.33 22.04
C LEU A 59 -0.45 -20.75 23.37
N GLY A 60 -0.99 -19.58 23.76
CA GLY A 60 -0.64 -18.90 25.02
C GLY A 60 0.69 -18.12 25.00
N LEU A 61 1.64 -18.47 24.13
CA LEU A 61 2.87 -17.71 23.97
C LEU A 61 2.61 -16.35 23.32
N ARG A 62 3.33 -15.32 23.78
CA ARG A 62 3.35 -13.97 23.22
C ARG A 62 4.77 -13.43 23.28
N THR A 63 5.56 -13.65 22.24
CA THR A 63 6.96 -13.19 22.21
C THR A 63 7.07 -11.67 22.15
N ALA A 64 8.19 -11.10 22.63
CA ALA A 64 8.43 -9.65 22.53
C ALA A 64 8.53 -9.20 21.05
N LYS A 65 9.39 -9.86 20.26
CA LYS A 65 9.52 -9.65 18.82
C LYS A 65 8.17 -9.71 18.09
N GLY A 66 7.30 -10.66 18.45
CA GLY A 66 5.98 -10.79 17.85
C GLY A 66 5.08 -9.57 18.07
N ARG A 67 5.16 -8.95 19.26
CA ARG A 67 4.48 -7.67 19.53
C ARG A 67 5.10 -6.51 18.74
N ASP A 68 6.41 -6.46 18.59
CA ASP A 68 7.06 -5.41 17.79
C ASP A 68 6.79 -5.53 16.28
N ASP A 69 6.76 -6.75 15.72
CA ASP A 69 6.38 -6.96 14.33
C ASP A 69 4.89 -6.60 14.10
N PHE A 70 3.99 -6.94 15.04
CA PHE A 70 2.58 -6.54 14.97
C PHE A 70 2.42 -5.02 15.11
N ARG A 71 3.15 -4.40 16.03
CA ARG A 71 3.15 -2.95 16.24
C ARG A 71 3.59 -2.22 14.97
N ARG A 72 4.66 -2.66 14.30
CA ARG A 72 5.12 -2.10 13.02
C ARG A 72 4.08 -2.24 11.90
N TYR A 73 3.43 -3.41 11.79
CA TYR A 73 2.34 -3.64 10.84
C TYR A 73 1.15 -2.68 11.08
N TYR A 74 0.78 -2.48 12.34
CA TYR A 74 -0.29 -1.56 12.76
C TYR A 74 0.08 -0.08 12.53
N GLU A 75 1.30 0.33 12.89
CA GLU A 75 1.82 1.69 12.68
C GLU A 75 1.88 2.09 11.19
N SER A 76 2.06 1.12 10.29
CA SER A 76 2.11 1.30 8.83
C SER A 76 0.76 1.10 8.10
N ALA A 77 -0.33 0.90 8.84
CA ALA A 77 -1.68 0.88 8.27
C ALA A 77 -2.13 2.27 7.74
N VAL A 78 -3.22 2.31 6.99
CA VAL A 78 -3.79 3.53 6.41
C VAL A 78 -5.04 3.96 7.18
N ASP A 79 -5.02 5.16 7.75
CA ASP A 79 -6.23 5.82 8.24
C ASP A 79 -7.00 6.40 7.04
N VAL A 80 -8.32 6.17 6.98
CA VAL A 80 -9.19 6.57 5.86
C VAL A 80 -10.39 7.36 6.41
N PRO A 81 -10.51 8.68 6.13
CA PRO A 81 -9.55 9.53 5.43
C PRO A 81 -8.29 9.81 6.27
N GLY A 82 -7.19 10.21 5.61
CA GLY A 82 -5.95 10.59 6.28
C GLY A 82 -4.81 10.95 5.32
N PRO A 83 -3.63 11.34 5.82
CA PRO A 83 -2.50 11.86 5.02
C PRO A 83 -1.99 10.91 3.92
N ALA A 84 -2.12 9.59 4.12
CA ALA A 84 -1.81 8.61 3.10
C ALA A 84 -2.81 8.65 1.92
N CYS A 85 -4.10 8.86 2.20
CA CYS A 85 -5.11 9.08 1.16
C CYS A 85 -4.86 10.39 0.39
N GLU A 86 -4.42 11.45 1.07
CA GLU A 86 -4.02 12.72 0.44
C GLU A 86 -2.82 12.53 -0.49
N THR A 87 -1.82 11.76 -0.07
CA THR A 87 -0.63 11.43 -0.86
C THR A 87 -0.96 10.58 -2.10
N LEU A 88 -1.89 9.63 -1.97
CA LEU A 88 -2.41 8.85 -3.11
C LEU A 88 -3.25 9.72 -4.06
N GLY A 89 -4.10 10.59 -3.52
CA GLY A 89 -4.90 11.55 -4.30
C GLY A 89 -4.07 12.62 -5.01
N LYS A 90 -2.94 13.03 -4.42
CA LYS A 90 -1.91 13.86 -5.06
C LYS A 90 -1.26 13.10 -6.22
N THR A 91 -0.78 11.88 -5.98
CA THR A 91 -0.15 11.02 -7.00
C THR A 91 -1.06 10.78 -8.21
N ALA A 92 -2.34 10.45 -7.97
CA ALA A 92 -3.33 10.25 -9.04
C ALA A 92 -3.56 11.52 -9.87
N ARG A 93 -3.65 12.69 -9.20
CA ARG A 93 -3.81 14.00 -9.84
C ARG A 93 -2.58 14.41 -10.66
N GLU A 94 -1.38 14.28 -10.11
CA GLU A 94 -0.12 14.61 -10.79
C GLU A 94 0.16 13.70 -11.99
N SER A 95 -0.24 12.42 -11.90
CA SER A 95 -0.16 11.45 -13.00
C SER A 95 -1.29 11.58 -14.03
N ASN A 96 -2.35 12.34 -13.71
CA ASN A 96 -3.60 12.42 -14.48
C ASN A 96 -4.24 11.04 -14.78
N VAL A 97 -4.36 10.18 -13.75
CA VAL A 97 -4.97 8.85 -13.87
C VAL A 97 -6.01 8.59 -12.79
N LEU A 98 -6.96 7.70 -13.09
CA LEU A 98 -7.74 7.00 -12.07
C LEU A 98 -6.85 5.94 -11.39
N LEU A 99 -6.69 6.02 -10.07
CA LEU A 99 -5.88 5.10 -9.28
C LEU A 99 -6.78 4.17 -8.45
N VAL A 100 -6.53 2.88 -8.52
CA VAL A 100 -7.14 1.84 -7.67
C VAL A 100 -6.02 1.12 -6.93
N ILE A 101 -6.14 0.95 -5.60
CA ILE A 101 -5.09 0.36 -4.75
C ILE A 101 -5.71 -0.34 -3.53
N GLY A 102 -5.20 -1.53 -3.19
CA GLY A 102 -5.51 -2.19 -1.92
C GLY A 102 -4.67 -1.65 -0.77
N VAL A 103 -5.31 -1.34 0.36
CA VAL A 103 -4.66 -0.84 1.59
C VAL A 103 -5.19 -1.58 2.82
N CYS A 104 -4.34 -1.82 3.82
CA CYS A 104 -4.81 -2.26 5.14
C CYS A 104 -5.29 -1.05 5.94
N GLN A 105 -6.58 -0.96 6.24
CA GLN A 105 -7.15 0.14 7.02
C GLN A 105 -6.82 0.03 8.51
N GLY A 106 -6.49 1.16 9.15
CA GLY A 106 -6.34 1.27 10.61
C GLY A 106 -7.67 1.15 11.36
N ALA A 107 -7.65 0.56 12.57
CA ALA A 107 -8.84 0.36 13.40
C ALA A 107 -9.16 1.59 14.28
N ARG A 108 -9.29 2.76 13.65
CA ARG A 108 -9.58 4.06 14.27
C ARG A 108 -10.93 4.62 13.82
#